data_AF-A0A8T4E023-F1
#
_entry.id   AF-A0A8T4E023-F1
#
_cell.length_a   1.000
_cell.length_b   1.000
_cell.length_c   1.000
_cell.angle_alpha   90.00
_cell.angle_beta   90.00
_cell.angle_gamma   90.00
#
_symmetry.space_group_name_H-M   'P 1'
#
loop_
_entity.id
_entity.type
_entity.pdbx_description
1 polymer ?
#
loop_
_entity_poly.entity_id
_entity_poly.type
_entity_poly.pdbx_seq_one_letter_code
_entity_poly.pdbx_strand_id
1 'polypeptide(L)'
;MMKEFLIASLLVLTVVALSGVQAQAAKDVCAVYFTYVGCPHCAVSDPLVLSEMTGKYDNLVVIEYEFVLNPENSYVIYDYNSEYQCGAGVPMIIFDKSKMIVGDTPIVESVDGVIASGPNECPLLEGQVDFSSVDINGLPGSPKLWTKDRILIRKGETGDNSVLMGLLKSSDIQSVLEGVEYEITDPEPVQLSGIKFPQLGVPGTVEFEHAIIVDGWEFQWNGEGIEEGKCPGCPGPGEWSDCVGGRRTRINYECSGNTGYVCVQYTEEVDCVEGCPACRDPSEWSECVNNERTRTNYMCSEETGFECLAYEETGECEESGGNSVNPDSGMAVFAVPAVVIVIIFFAVISYLKLIRGGL
;
A
#
# COMPACT_ATOMS: atom_id res chain seq x y z
N MET A 1 -23.22 -12.79 56.10
CA MET A 1 -24.39 -12.05 55.55
C MET A 1 -24.04 -10.69 54.95
N MET A 2 -23.28 -9.80 55.60
CA MET A 2 -22.99 -8.45 55.03
C MET A 2 -21.99 -8.43 53.85
N LYS A 3 -21.03 -9.37 53.80
CA LYS A 3 -20.01 -9.48 52.73
C LYS A 3 -20.56 -9.98 51.38
N GLU A 4 -21.53 -10.88 51.42
CA GLU A 4 -22.14 -11.44 50.20
C GLU A 4 -23.10 -10.44 49.53
N PHE A 5 -23.75 -9.58 50.33
CA PHE A 5 -24.56 -8.46 49.81
C PHE A 5 -23.71 -7.38 49.12
N LEU A 6 -22.50 -7.11 49.64
CA LEU A 6 -21.57 -6.15 49.03
C LEU A 6 -20.99 -6.64 47.70
N ILE A 7 -20.67 -7.94 47.58
CA ILE A 7 -20.17 -8.52 46.33
C ILE A 7 -21.27 -8.56 45.26
N ALA A 8 -22.49 -8.97 45.61
CA ALA A 8 -23.62 -8.96 44.69
C ALA A 8 -23.96 -7.53 44.20
N SER A 9 -23.91 -6.53 45.10
CA SER A 9 -24.13 -5.13 44.73
C SER A 9 -23.03 -4.57 43.81
N LEU A 10 -21.76 -4.96 43.99
CA LEU A 10 -20.66 -4.50 43.14
C LEU A 10 -20.74 -5.12 41.73
N LEU A 11 -21.19 -6.38 41.64
CA LEU A 11 -21.35 -7.12 40.38
C LEU A 11 -22.55 -6.62 39.57
N VAL A 12 -23.65 -6.22 40.23
CA VAL A 12 -24.79 -5.56 39.58
C VAL A 12 -24.41 -4.16 39.07
N LEU A 13 -23.56 -3.42 39.80
CA LEU A 13 -23.10 -2.09 39.37
C LEU A 13 -22.17 -2.15 38.14
N THR A 14 -21.37 -3.22 37.99
CA THR A 14 -20.48 -3.41 36.83
C THR A 14 -21.25 -3.80 35.56
N VAL A 15 -22.34 -4.58 35.69
CA VAL A 15 -23.17 -4.98 34.53
C VAL A 15 -23.99 -3.80 33.98
N VAL A 16 -24.43 -2.86 34.83
CA VAL A 16 -25.16 -1.67 34.36
C VAL A 16 -24.22 -0.67 33.65
N ALA A 17 -22.94 -0.59 34.03
CA ALA A 17 -21.98 0.30 33.36
C ALA A 17 -21.56 -0.17 31.94
N LEU A 18 -21.80 -1.44 31.60
CA LEU A 18 -21.51 -1.99 30.26
C LEU A 18 -22.71 -1.94 29.31
N SER A 19 -23.87 -1.49 29.80
CA SER A 19 -25.13 -1.48 29.05
C SER A 19 -25.33 -0.13 28.35
N GLY A 20 -24.69 0.06 27.19
CA GLY A 20 -25.20 0.98 26.17
C GLY A 20 -24.49 2.33 26.05
N VAL A 21 -23.22 2.33 25.68
CA VAL A 21 -22.77 3.35 24.71
C VAL A 21 -23.29 2.85 23.36
N GLN A 22 -24.53 3.20 23.00
CA GLN A 22 -24.90 3.18 21.60
C GLN A 22 -24.02 4.26 20.95
N ALA A 23 -22.94 3.84 20.29
CA ALA A 23 -22.27 4.68 19.33
C ALA A 23 -23.32 5.04 18.27
N GLN A 24 -24.02 6.15 18.46
CA GLN A 24 -24.76 6.77 17.38
C GLN A 24 -23.71 7.07 16.34
N ALA A 25 -23.77 6.36 15.20
CA ALA A 25 -22.91 6.65 14.07
C ALA A 25 -22.97 8.16 13.85
N ALA A 26 -21.83 8.83 14.08
CA ALA A 26 -21.76 10.27 13.91
C ALA A 26 -22.18 10.56 12.48
N LYS A 27 -23.23 11.36 12.30
CA LYS A 27 -23.67 11.74 10.96
C LYS A 27 -22.62 12.66 10.33
N ASP A 28 -22.42 12.52 9.03
CA ASP A 28 -21.44 13.30 8.28
C ASP A 28 -21.93 14.74 8.07
N VAL A 29 -21.00 15.68 7.97
CA VAL A 29 -21.21 16.98 7.35
C VAL A 29 -20.80 16.83 5.89
N CYS A 30 -21.69 17.17 4.96
CA CYS A 30 -21.44 16.99 3.54
C CYS A 30 -21.58 18.31 2.79
N ALA A 31 -20.59 18.62 1.96
CA ALA A 31 -20.58 19.87 1.18
C ALA A 31 -20.18 19.61 -0.27
N VAL A 32 -20.68 20.45 -1.16
CA VAL A 32 -20.21 20.53 -2.56
C VAL A 32 -19.40 21.80 -2.71
N TYR A 33 -18.20 21.71 -3.27
CA TYR A 33 -17.26 22.81 -3.40
C TYR A 33 -16.83 23.02 -4.86
N PHE A 34 -17.04 24.22 -5.39
CA PHE A 34 -16.63 24.61 -6.74
C PHE A 34 -15.41 25.51 -6.69
N THR A 35 -14.39 25.16 -7.47
CA THR A 35 -13.11 25.88 -7.57
C THR A 35 -12.47 25.71 -8.95
N TYR A 36 -11.34 26.35 -9.20
CA TYR A 36 -10.47 25.98 -10.33
C TYR A 36 -9.02 26.43 -10.13
N VAL A 37 -8.08 25.62 -10.62
CA VAL A 37 -6.65 25.90 -10.49
C VAL A 37 -6.25 27.19 -11.21
N GLY A 38 -5.63 28.12 -10.46
CA GLY A 38 -5.19 29.42 -10.96
C GLY A 38 -6.17 30.58 -10.71
N CYS A 39 -7.25 30.34 -9.97
CA CYS A 39 -8.15 31.34 -9.41
C CYS A 39 -7.51 32.07 -8.21
N PRO A 40 -7.26 33.40 -8.25
CA PRO A 40 -6.64 34.12 -7.13
C PRO A 40 -7.46 34.11 -5.84
N HIS A 41 -8.79 34.14 -5.93
CA HIS A 41 -9.66 34.04 -4.76
C HIS A 41 -9.67 32.62 -4.19
N CYS A 42 -9.75 31.61 -5.07
CA CYS A 42 -9.75 30.21 -4.65
C CYS A 42 -8.42 29.76 -4.04
N ALA A 43 -7.30 30.40 -4.42
CA ALA A 43 -5.99 30.19 -3.79
C ALA A 43 -5.99 30.47 -2.28
N VAL A 44 -6.94 31.27 -1.78
CA VAL A 44 -7.13 31.54 -0.36
C VAL A 44 -7.98 30.46 0.31
N SER A 45 -9.06 30.02 -0.34
CA SER A 45 -10.04 29.10 0.26
C SER A 45 -9.73 27.62 0.06
N ASP A 46 -9.08 27.22 -1.03
CA ASP A 46 -8.80 25.80 -1.34
C ASP A 46 -8.01 25.10 -0.22
N PRO A 47 -6.88 25.65 0.29
CA PRO A 47 -6.13 24.99 1.36
C PRO A 47 -6.96 24.90 2.65
N LEU A 48 -7.75 25.93 2.94
CA LEU A 48 -8.63 25.95 4.09
C LEU A 48 -9.70 24.86 3.98
N VAL A 49 -10.44 24.80 2.87
CA VAL A 49 -11.57 23.88 2.71
C VAL A 49 -11.12 22.45 2.49
N LEU A 50 -10.14 22.22 1.62
CA LEU A 50 -9.77 20.88 1.14
C LEU A 50 -8.68 20.20 1.98
N SER A 51 -7.90 20.96 2.77
CA SER A 51 -6.86 20.40 3.63
C SER A 51 -7.13 20.67 5.11
N GLU A 52 -7.29 21.94 5.51
CA GLU A 52 -7.42 22.26 6.93
C GLU A 52 -8.76 21.80 7.51
N MET A 53 -9.88 22.06 6.85
CA MET A 53 -11.22 21.71 7.35
C MET A 53 -11.47 20.20 7.30
N THR A 54 -11.07 19.54 6.22
CA THR A 54 -11.17 18.07 6.09
C THR A 54 -10.31 17.37 7.14
N GLY A 55 -9.06 17.82 7.36
CA GLY A 55 -8.20 17.29 8.42
C GLY A 55 -8.67 17.62 9.85
N LYS A 56 -9.36 18.76 10.05
CA LYS A 56 -9.90 19.18 11.35
C LYS A 56 -11.18 18.42 11.75
N TYR A 57 -12.04 18.10 10.78
CA TYR A 57 -13.34 17.49 11.01
C TYR A 57 -13.41 16.09 10.38
N ASP A 58 -13.22 15.07 11.21
CA ASP A 58 -13.24 13.65 10.79
C ASP A 58 -14.54 13.22 10.08
N ASN A 59 -15.65 13.93 10.31
CA ASN A 59 -16.94 13.66 9.70
C ASN A 59 -17.29 14.61 8.54
N LEU A 60 -16.35 15.46 8.09
CA LEU A 60 -16.55 16.32 6.93
C LEU A 60 -16.20 15.57 5.64
N VAL A 61 -17.11 15.66 4.68
CA VAL A 61 -16.92 15.21 3.31
C VAL A 61 -17.15 16.38 2.36
N VAL A 62 -16.19 16.62 1.47
CA VAL A 62 -16.27 17.66 0.45
C VAL A 62 -16.24 17.01 -0.93
N ILE A 63 -17.30 17.21 -1.71
CA ILE A 63 -17.36 16.84 -3.13
C ILE A 63 -16.86 18.05 -3.93
N GLU A 64 -15.61 17.98 -4.37
CA GLU A 64 -14.93 19.03 -5.13
C GLU A 64 -15.21 18.90 -6.63
N TYR A 65 -15.59 20.03 -7.24
CA TYR A 65 -15.68 20.23 -8.68
C TYR A 65 -14.69 21.31 -9.11
N GLU A 66 -13.53 20.85 -9.58
CA GLU A 66 -12.49 21.67 -10.22
C GLU A 66 -12.68 21.61 -11.73
N PHE A 67 -12.73 22.74 -12.44
CA PHE A 67 -13.12 22.75 -13.86
C PHE A 67 -12.08 23.28 -14.86
N VAL A 68 -10.83 23.53 -14.46
CA VAL A 68 -9.73 23.79 -15.41
C VAL A 68 -9.00 22.52 -15.79
N LEU A 69 -8.70 21.64 -14.82
CA LEU A 69 -8.11 20.34 -15.07
C LEU A 69 -9.17 19.30 -15.46
N ASN A 70 -10.44 19.50 -15.06
CA ASN A 70 -11.57 18.63 -15.43
C ASN A 70 -12.70 19.44 -16.08
N PRO A 71 -12.57 19.83 -17.36
CA PRO A 71 -13.51 20.74 -18.04
C PRO A 71 -14.98 20.30 -18.02
N GLU A 72 -15.26 19.00 -17.90
CA GLU A 72 -16.60 18.42 -17.73
C GLU A 72 -17.33 18.97 -16.48
N ASN A 73 -16.59 19.34 -15.44
CA ASN A 73 -17.14 19.94 -14.22
C ASN A 73 -17.67 21.35 -14.45
N SER A 74 -17.27 22.02 -15.55
CA SER A 74 -17.74 23.37 -15.87
C SER A 74 -19.24 23.44 -16.17
N TYR A 75 -19.86 22.33 -16.59
CA TYR A 75 -21.31 22.26 -16.79
C TYR A 75 -22.07 22.01 -15.48
N VAL A 76 -21.46 21.25 -14.57
CA VAL A 76 -22.06 20.88 -13.28
C VAL A 76 -22.42 22.10 -12.45
N ILE A 77 -21.59 23.16 -12.45
CA ILE A 77 -21.90 24.39 -11.70
C ILE A 77 -23.19 25.07 -12.18
N TYR A 78 -23.55 24.96 -13.47
CA TYR A 78 -24.79 25.53 -13.99
C TYR A 78 -26.02 24.75 -13.53
N ASP A 79 -25.92 23.42 -13.48
CA ASP A 79 -26.98 22.57 -12.96
C ASP A 79 -27.22 22.85 -11.48
N TYR A 80 -26.13 22.97 -10.70
CA TYR A 80 -26.20 23.37 -9.30
C TYR A 80 -26.78 24.76 -9.12
N ASN A 81 -26.40 25.74 -9.95
CA ASN A 81 -26.98 27.07 -9.91
C ASN A 81 -28.48 27.06 -10.23
N SER A 82 -28.92 26.22 -11.16
CA SER A 82 -30.35 26.06 -11.47
C SER A 82 -31.12 25.52 -10.26
N GLU A 83 -30.58 24.52 -9.56
CA GLU A 83 -31.25 23.86 -8.43
C GLU A 83 -31.16 24.64 -7.11
N TYR A 84 -29.99 25.22 -6.82
CA TYR A 84 -29.68 25.88 -5.54
C TYR A 84 -29.70 27.40 -5.62
N GLN A 85 -29.80 28.00 -6.81
CA GLN A 85 -29.78 29.47 -7.01
C GLN A 85 -28.53 30.14 -6.41
N CYS A 86 -27.39 29.45 -6.47
CA CYS A 86 -26.15 29.83 -5.81
C CYS A 86 -25.28 30.84 -6.57
N GLY A 87 -25.63 31.14 -7.82
CA GLY A 87 -24.76 31.84 -8.77
C GLY A 87 -23.71 30.91 -9.38
N ALA A 88 -22.84 31.50 -10.21
CA ALA A 88 -21.75 30.79 -10.91
C ALA A 88 -20.36 31.34 -10.53
N GLY A 89 -20.26 32.03 -9.39
CA GLY A 89 -18.99 32.55 -8.87
C GLY A 89 -18.23 31.47 -8.10
N VAL A 90 -16.91 31.54 -8.13
CA VAL A 90 -16.01 30.69 -7.33
C VAL A 90 -14.99 31.55 -6.57
N PRO A 91 -14.48 31.08 -5.42
CA PRO A 91 -14.80 29.81 -4.75
C PRO A 91 -16.24 29.80 -4.19
N MET A 92 -16.86 28.62 -4.15
CA MET A 92 -18.22 28.46 -3.64
C MET A 92 -18.39 27.11 -2.95
N ILE A 93 -18.95 27.13 -1.74
CA ILE A 93 -19.29 25.91 -0.98
C ILE A 93 -20.78 25.89 -0.63
N ILE A 94 -21.42 24.73 -0.85
CA ILE A 94 -22.85 24.52 -0.64
C ILE A 94 -23.01 23.40 0.39
N PHE A 95 -23.77 23.66 1.46
CA PHE A 95 -24.16 22.66 2.46
C PHE A 95 -25.66 22.29 2.33
N ASP A 96 -26.50 23.27 1.99
CA ASP A 96 -27.91 23.08 1.66
C ASP A 96 -28.46 24.29 0.89
N LYS A 97 -29.75 24.28 0.53
CA LYS A 97 -30.43 25.39 -0.20
C LYS A 97 -30.44 26.73 0.55
N SER A 98 -30.27 26.72 1.87
CA SER A 98 -30.24 27.91 2.73
C SER A 98 -28.84 28.27 3.23
N LYS A 99 -27.90 27.34 3.15
CA LYS A 99 -26.52 27.48 3.61
C LYS A 99 -25.54 27.25 2.47
N MET A 100 -25.20 28.35 1.81
CA MET A 100 -24.17 28.42 0.78
C MET A 100 -23.29 29.64 1.04
N ILE A 101 -22.01 29.54 0.71
CA ILE A 101 -21.03 30.61 0.91
C ILE A 101 -20.28 30.81 -0.40
N VAL A 102 -20.27 32.05 -0.90
CA VAL A 102 -19.65 32.42 -2.18
C VAL A 102 -18.58 33.48 -1.93
N GLY A 103 -17.40 33.27 -2.49
CA GLY A 103 -16.23 34.14 -2.33
C GLY A 103 -15.28 33.68 -1.22
N ASP A 104 -14.02 34.06 -1.37
CA ASP A 104 -12.93 33.65 -0.47
C ASP A 104 -13.10 34.19 0.96
N THR A 105 -13.37 35.48 1.11
CA THR A 105 -13.49 36.13 2.43
C THR A 105 -14.66 35.55 3.24
N PRO A 106 -15.89 35.43 2.69
CA PRO A 106 -16.99 34.81 3.42
C PRO A 106 -16.72 33.34 3.80
N ILE A 107 -16.05 32.57 2.92
CA ILE A 107 -15.68 31.18 3.22
C ILE A 107 -14.71 31.14 4.40
N VAL A 108 -13.62 31.91 4.35
CA VAL A 108 -12.60 31.96 5.42
C VAL A 108 -13.21 32.35 6.77
N GLU A 109 -14.14 33.31 6.78
CA GLU A 109 -14.74 33.82 8.01
C GLU A 109 -15.81 32.89 8.61
N SER A 110 -16.46 32.05 7.81
CA SER A 110 -17.71 31.39 8.22
C SER A 110 -17.71 29.86 8.11
N VAL A 111 -16.86 29.25 7.27
CA VAL A 111 -16.96 27.81 6.95
C VAL A 111 -16.82 26.93 8.19
N ASP A 112 -15.93 27.29 9.11
CA ASP A 112 -15.70 26.56 10.36
C ASP A 112 -16.96 26.52 11.23
N GLY A 113 -17.65 27.65 11.36
CA GLY A 113 -18.89 27.75 12.13
C GLY A 113 -20.06 26.99 11.49
N VAL A 114 -20.10 26.91 10.17
CA VAL A 114 -21.13 26.13 9.45
C VAL A 114 -20.89 24.63 9.64
N ILE A 115 -19.65 24.15 9.51
CA ILE A 115 -19.32 22.74 9.75
C ILE A 115 -19.58 22.38 11.23
N ALA A 116 -19.16 23.23 12.16
CA ALA A 116 -19.40 23.03 13.59
C ALA A 116 -20.89 23.08 13.98
N SER A 117 -21.77 23.60 13.12
CA SER A 117 -23.22 23.61 13.38
C SER A 117 -23.84 22.21 13.33
N GLY A 118 -23.12 21.23 12.79
CA GLY A 118 -23.44 19.82 12.86
C GLY A 118 -23.84 19.20 11.52
N PRO A 119 -24.21 17.91 11.56
CA PRO A 119 -24.41 17.10 10.36
C PRO A 119 -25.53 17.60 9.45
N ASN A 120 -25.40 17.32 8.15
CA ASN A 120 -26.38 17.64 7.12
C ASN A 120 -26.41 16.56 6.03
N GLU A 121 -27.50 16.52 5.28
CA GLU A 121 -27.59 15.73 4.05
C GLU A 121 -26.72 16.36 2.94
N CYS A 122 -26.14 15.52 2.09
CA CYS A 122 -25.36 15.96 0.93
C CYS A 122 -26.23 16.74 -0.05
N PRO A 123 -25.85 17.97 -0.44
CA PRO A 123 -26.65 18.78 -1.35
C PRO A 123 -26.42 18.33 -2.80
N LEU A 124 -27.03 17.23 -3.25
CA LEU A 124 -26.90 16.75 -4.63
C LEU A 124 -27.93 17.38 -5.58
N LEU A 125 -27.76 17.20 -6.89
CA LEU A 125 -28.72 17.69 -7.91
C LEU A 125 -30.08 16.99 -7.85
N GLU A 126 -30.11 15.71 -7.49
CA GLU A 126 -31.36 14.93 -7.40
C GLU A 126 -32.10 15.10 -6.07
N GLY A 127 -31.47 15.80 -5.12
CA GLY A 127 -32.01 16.02 -3.79
C GLY A 127 -30.95 15.90 -2.70
N GLN A 128 -31.41 16.02 -1.46
CA GLN A 128 -30.56 15.87 -0.29
C GLN A 128 -30.66 14.44 0.25
N VAL A 129 -29.50 13.80 0.49
CA VAL A 129 -29.42 12.43 1.03
C VAL A 129 -28.31 12.33 2.07
N ASP A 130 -28.44 11.43 3.05
CA ASP A 130 -27.34 11.12 3.98
C ASP A 130 -26.11 10.62 3.18
N PHE A 131 -24.89 11.02 3.56
CA PHE A 131 -23.67 10.68 2.79
C PHE A 131 -23.50 9.16 2.56
N SER A 132 -23.83 8.34 3.55
CA SER A 132 -23.81 6.87 3.42
C SER A 132 -24.70 6.28 2.32
N SER A 133 -25.65 7.06 1.81
CA SER A 133 -26.58 6.68 0.73
C SER A 133 -26.24 7.33 -0.61
N VAL A 134 -25.14 8.09 -0.70
CA VAL A 134 -24.68 8.68 -1.95
C VAL A 134 -24.20 7.58 -2.89
N ASP A 135 -24.68 7.64 -4.13
CA ASP A 135 -24.10 6.91 -5.25
C ASP A 135 -22.91 7.71 -5.79
N ILE A 136 -21.70 7.34 -5.39
CA ILE A 136 -20.45 7.99 -5.78
C ILE A 136 -20.25 7.91 -7.30
N ASN A 137 -20.65 6.80 -7.93
CA ASN A 137 -20.57 6.65 -9.38
C ASN A 137 -21.63 7.48 -10.12
N GLY A 138 -22.76 7.75 -9.46
CA GLY A 138 -23.83 8.58 -10.00
C GLY A 138 -23.53 10.09 -9.99
N LEU A 139 -22.46 10.53 -9.31
CA LEU A 139 -22.10 11.95 -9.27
C LEU A 139 -21.75 12.47 -10.69
N PRO A 140 -22.27 13.65 -11.09
CA PRO A 140 -22.04 14.20 -12.42
C PRO A 140 -20.60 14.65 -12.58
N GLY A 141 -20.08 14.62 -13.82
CA GLY A 141 -18.71 15.04 -14.14
C GLY A 141 -17.63 14.14 -13.53
N SER A 142 -16.52 14.76 -13.13
CA SER A 142 -15.35 14.11 -12.54
C SER A 142 -15.03 14.77 -11.18
N PRO A 143 -15.86 14.51 -10.16
CA PRO A 143 -15.62 15.04 -8.83
C PRO A 143 -14.37 14.42 -8.19
N LYS A 144 -13.81 15.13 -7.21
CA LYS A 144 -12.94 14.53 -6.19
C LYS A 144 -13.65 14.56 -4.85
N LEU A 145 -13.58 13.48 -4.09
CA LEU A 145 -14.19 13.41 -2.77
C LEU A 145 -13.09 13.47 -1.72
N TRP A 146 -13.14 14.52 -0.90
CA TRP A 146 -12.17 14.76 0.16
C TRP A 146 -12.79 14.43 1.51
N THR A 147 -12.04 13.75 2.37
CA THR A 147 -12.42 13.53 3.76
C THR A 147 -11.18 13.26 4.60
N LYS A 148 -11.09 13.84 5.79
CA LYS A 148 -9.93 13.68 6.68
C LYS A 148 -8.62 13.94 5.91
N ASP A 149 -7.74 12.94 5.87
CA ASP A 149 -6.45 12.96 5.17
C ASP A 149 -6.48 12.04 3.94
N ARG A 150 -7.62 12.04 3.22
CA ARG A 150 -7.90 11.11 2.12
C ARG A 150 -8.60 11.81 0.98
N ILE A 151 -8.36 11.29 -0.21
CA ILE A 151 -9.03 11.73 -1.43
C ILE A 151 -9.39 10.54 -2.32
N LEU A 152 -10.56 10.61 -2.92
CA LEU A 152 -11.00 9.71 -3.97
C LEU A 152 -11.17 10.51 -5.27
N ILE A 153 -10.43 10.14 -6.31
CA ILE A 153 -10.33 10.87 -7.59
C ILE A 153 -10.86 9.97 -8.70
N ARG A 154 -11.85 10.47 -9.45
CA ARG A 154 -12.42 9.72 -10.57
C ARG A 154 -11.43 9.64 -11.73
N LYS A 155 -11.07 8.43 -12.17
CA LYS A 155 -10.26 8.17 -13.38
C LYS A 155 -11.05 7.40 -14.45
N GLY A 156 -12.17 6.77 -14.09
CA GLY A 156 -13.04 5.96 -14.94
C GLY A 156 -14.53 6.09 -14.60
N GLU A 157 -15.37 5.35 -15.32
CA GLU A 157 -16.84 5.51 -15.25
C GLU A 157 -17.50 4.69 -14.13
N THR A 158 -16.93 3.55 -13.78
CA THR A 158 -17.55 2.55 -12.88
C THR A 158 -16.83 2.47 -11.54
N GLY A 159 -17.40 1.72 -10.59
CA GLY A 159 -16.84 1.47 -9.27
C GLY A 159 -17.82 0.72 -8.38
N ASP A 160 -17.37 -0.18 -7.52
CA ASP A 160 -18.25 -0.70 -6.47
C ASP A 160 -18.48 0.39 -5.40
N ASN A 161 -19.70 0.97 -5.39
CA ASN A 161 -20.04 2.05 -4.47
C ASN A 161 -19.81 1.69 -2.99
N SER A 162 -19.96 0.41 -2.62
CA SER A 162 -19.74 -0.04 -1.25
C SER A 162 -18.25 -0.03 -0.89
N VAL A 163 -17.38 -0.41 -1.81
CA VAL A 163 -15.92 -0.34 -1.66
C VAL A 163 -15.48 1.12 -1.57
N LEU A 164 -15.91 1.97 -2.50
CA LEU A 164 -15.54 3.40 -2.52
C LEU A 164 -15.98 4.12 -1.24
N MET A 165 -17.21 3.86 -0.78
CA MET A 165 -17.71 4.39 0.49
C MET A 165 -16.92 3.85 1.69
N GLY A 166 -16.56 2.56 1.65
CA GLY A 166 -15.71 1.92 2.64
C GLY A 166 -14.33 2.59 2.75
N LEU A 167 -13.69 2.92 1.63
CA LEU A 167 -12.38 3.59 1.59
C LEU A 167 -12.44 5.00 2.19
N LEU A 168 -13.53 5.73 1.95
CA LEU A 168 -13.71 7.07 2.51
C LEU A 168 -13.99 7.04 4.03
N LYS A 169 -14.68 6.00 4.54
CA LYS A 169 -15.17 5.97 5.94
C LYS A 169 -14.39 5.07 6.90
N SER A 170 -13.78 4.00 6.42
CA SER A 170 -13.16 2.98 7.28
C SER A 170 -11.80 3.44 7.79
N SER A 171 -11.52 3.32 9.08
CA SER A 171 -10.15 3.47 9.58
C SER A 171 -9.23 2.34 9.11
N ASP A 172 -9.79 1.17 8.80
CA ASP A 172 -9.07 -0.02 8.35
C ASP A 172 -9.31 -0.21 6.84
N ILE A 173 -8.36 0.28 6.04
CA ILE A 173 -8.42 0.21 4.58
C ILE A 173 -8.20 -1.24 4.10
N GLN A 174 -7.36 -2.01 4.80
CA GLN A 174 -7.06 -3.38 4.42
C GLN A 174 -8.30 -4.26 4.51
N SER A 175 -9.11 -4.13 5.57
CA SER A 175 -10.39 -4.82 5.70
C SER A 175 -11.39 -4.49 4.58
N VAL A 176 -11.37 -3.24 4.06
CA VAL A 176 -12.25 -2.83 2.94
C VAL A 176 -11.83 -3.48 1.62
N LEU A 177 -10.52 -3.70 1.45
CA LEU A 177 -9.94 -4.26 0.23
C LEU A 177 -9.87 -5.80 0.23
N GLU A 178 -10.34 -6.47 1.28
CA GLU A 178 -10.38 -7.94 1.33
C GLU A 178 -11.21 -8.52 0.18
N GLY A 179 -10.54 -9.19 -0.75
CA GLY A 179 -11.17 -9.79 -1.93
C GLY A 179 -11.55 -8.80 -3.04
N VAL A 180 -11.08 -7.54 -2.95
CA VAL A 180 -11.22 -6.53 -3.99
C VAL A 180 -9.94 -6.52 -4.83
N GLU A 181 -10.06 -6.46 -6.15
CA GLU A 181 -8.91 -6.26 -7.04
C GLU A 181 -8.52 -4.78 -7.05
N TYR A 182 -7.25 -4.48 -6.78
CA TYR A 182 -6.70 -3.13 -6.82
C TYR A 182 -5.23 -3.16 -7.26
N GLU A 183 -4.74 -2.02 -7.75
CA GLU A 183 -3.35 -1.79 -8.12
C GLU A 183 -2.73 -0.78 -7.14
N ILE A 184 -1.59 -1.10 -6.53
CA ILE A 184 -0.81 -0.11 -5.76
C ILE A 184 -0.09 0.81 -6.74
N THR A 185 -0.20 2.12 -6.55
CA THR A 185 0.43 3.13 -7.39
C THR A 185 1.13 4.19 -6.54
N ASP A 186 2.00 4.98 -7.15
CA ASP A 186 2.59 6.15 -6.49
C ASP A 186 1.52 7.27 -6.36
N PRO A 187 1.40 7.95 -5.22
CA PRO A 187 0.46 9.05 -5.04
C PRO A 187 0.79 10.23 -5.96
N GLU A 188 -0.24 10.78 -6.61
CA GLU A 188 -0.12 11.97 -7.46
C GLU A 188 -0.41 13.26 -6.66
N PRO A 189 0.48 14.26 -6.66
CA PRO A 189 0.22 15.56 -6.02
C PRO A 189 -1.08 16.19 -6.50
N VAL A 190 -2.01 16.48 -5.58
CA VAL A 190 -3.30 17.09 -5.94
C VAL A 190 -3.17 18.60 -5.98
N GLN A 191 -3.36 19.19 -7.17
CA GLN A 191 -3.19 20.63 -7.38
C GLN A 191 -4.31 21.44 -6.71
N LEU A 192 -3.91 22.47 -5.95
CA LEU A 192 -4.78 23.53 -5.43
C LEU A 192 -4.58 24.82 -6.24
N SER A 193 -5.50 25.78 -6.13
CA SER A 193 -5.37 27.07 -6.81
C SER A 193 -4.15 27.91 -6.36
N GLY A 194 -3.54 27.57 -5.22
CA GLY A 194 -2.41 28.26 -4.60
C GLY A 194 -1.08 28.24 -5.37
N ILE A 195 -0.91 27.37 -6.38
CA ILE A 195 0.37 27.16 -7.11
C ILE A 195 0.98 28.47 -7.62
N LYS A 196 0.16 29.48 -7.95
CA LYS A 196 0.62 30.75 -8.53
C LYS A 196 1.04 31.80 -7.49
N PHE A 197 0.95 31.52 -6.19
CA PHE A 197 1.22 32.50 -5.13
C PHE A 197 2.16 31.98 -4.03
N PRO A 198 3.40 31.52 -4.37
CA PRO A 198 4.37 31.02 -3.37
C PRO A 198 4.69 32.05 -2.26
N GLN A 199 4.52 33.34 -2.54
CA GLN A 199 4.67 34.42 -1.55
C GLN A 199 3.67 34.36 -0.39
N LEU A 200 2.57 33.63 -0.53
CA LEU A 200 1.59 33.44 0.54
C LEU A 200 1.99 32.29 1.49
N GLY A 201 3.05 31.53 1.16
CA GLY A 201 3.44 30.35 1.94
C GLY A 201 2.42 29.21 1.89
N VAL A 202 1.46 29.30 0.98
CA VAL A 202 0.39 28.34 0.79
C VAL A 202 0.88 27.24 -0.15
N PRO A 203 0.79 25.96 0.24
CA PRO A 203 1.17 24.86 -0.64
C PRO A 203 0.27 24.85 -1.88
N GLY A 204 0.90 24.74 -3.04
CA GLY A 204 0.18 24.62 -4.31
C GLY A 204 -0.36 23.22 -4.57
N THR A 205 0.09 22.23 -3.81
CA THR A 205 -0.33 20.83 -3.93
C THR A 205 -0.61 20.25 -2.55
N VAL A 206 -1.47 19.25 -2.50
CA VAL A 206 -1.60 18.33 -1.37
C VAL A 206 -0.92 17.03 -1.76
N GLU A 207 -0.01 16.56 -0.91
CA GLU A 207 0.70 15.30 -1.09
C GLU A 207 0.06 14.23 -0.20
N PHE A 208 0.07 12.99 -0.68
CA PHE A 208 -0.38 11.82 0.06
C PHE A 208 0.74 10.80 0.18
N GLU A 209 0.70 9.95 1.21
CA GLU A 209 1.72 8.93 1.46
C GLU A 209 1.52 7.66 0.63
N HIS A 210 0.26 7.29 0.38
CA HIS A 210 -0.11 6.04 -0.28
C HIS A 210 -1.17 6.26 -1.33
N ALA A 211 -1.19 5.42 -2.37
CA ALA A 211 -2.24 5.41 -3.37
C ALA A 211 -2.53 4.01 -3.92
N ILE A 212 -3.79 3.80 -4.30
CA ILE A 212 -4.23 2.64 -5.07
C ILE A 212 -5.17 3.07 -6.20
N ILE A 213 -5.25 2.24 -7.23
CA ILE A 213 -6.31 2.29 -8.25
C ILE A 213 -7.24 1.12 -8.00
N VAL A 214 -8.52 1.40 -7.81
CA VAL A 214 -9.59 0.40 -7.60
C VAL A 214 -10.79 0.78 -8.44
N ASP A 215 -11.21 -0.13 -9.31
CA ASP A 215 -12.33 0.05 -10.26
C ASP A 215 -12.32 1.36 -11.08
N GLY A 216 -11.15 1.93 -11.41
CA GLY A 216 -11.09 3.20 -12.13
C GLY A 216 -11.25 4.44 -11.25
N TRP A 217 -11.15 4.28 -9.93
CA TRP A 217 -10.95 5.37 -8.99
C TRP A 217 -9.55 5.29 -8.42
N GLU A 218 -8.89 6.44 -8.32
CA GLU A 218 -7.65 6.58 -7.59
C GLU A 218 -7.96 7.03 -6.17
N PHE A 219 -7.54 6.24 -5.19
CA PHE A 219 -7.70 6.55 -3.78
C PHE A 219 -6.32 6.84 -3.19
N GLN A 220 -6.13 8.03 -2.63
CA GLN A 220 -4.90 8.42 -1.94
C GLN A 220 -5.17 8.77 -0.48
N TRP A 221 -4.26 8.42 0.42
CA TRP A 221 -4.40 8.71 1.85
C TRP A 221 -3.06 8.86 2.58
N ASN A 222 -3.14 9.47 3.77
CA ASN A 222 -2.05 9.50 4.75
C ASN A 222 -2.30 8.52 5.89
N GLY A 223 -1.22 8.00 6.50
CA GLY A 223 -1.27 7.15 7.68
C GLY A 223 -0.74 5.74 7.43
N GLU A 224 -1.40 4.76 8.02
CA GLU A 224 -0.99 3.36 7.88
C GLU A 224 -1.18 2.92 6.41
N GLY A 225 -0.08 2.49 5.80
CA GLY A 225 -0.09 1.93 4.46
C GLY A 225 -0.76 0.55 4.46
N ILE A 226 -1.12 0.05 3.29
CA ILE A 226 -1.48 -1.35 3.14
C ILE A 226 -0.19 -2.14 3.29
N GLU A 227 -0.15 -3.15 4.17
CA GLU A 227 0.97 -4.09 4.14
C GLU A 227 1.00 -4.69 2.74
N GLU A 228 2.02 -4.34 1.93
CA GLU A 228 2.27 -5.02 0.65
C GLU A 228 2.18 -6.51 0.95
N GLY A 229 1.13 -7.15 0.41
CA GLY A 229 0.73 -8.46 0.86
C GLY A 229 1.95 -9.34 0.87
N LYS A 230 2.39 -9.81 2.04
CA LYS A 230 3.32 -10.92 2.05
C LYS A 230 2.59 -12.02 1.33
N CYS A 231 3.08 -12.36 0.14
CA CYS A 231 2.57 -13.46 -0.62
C CYS A 231 2.32 -14.61 0.35
N PRO A 232 1.08 -15.11 0.46
CA PRO A 232 0.88 -16.34 1.20
C PRO A 232 1.88 -17.33 0.61
N GLY A 233 2.55 -18.12 1.45
CA GLY A 233 3.61 -19.02 0.96
C GLY A 233 3.04 -19.88 -0.17
N CYS A 234 3.35 -19.51 -1.43
CA CYS A 234 2.73 -20.15 -2.56
C CYS A 234 3.17 -21.60 -2.58
N PRO A 235 2.32 -22.51 -3.10
CA PRO A 235 2.79 -23.86 -3.33
C PRO A 235 4.07 -23.80 -4.17
N GLY A 236 5.04 -24.66 -3.83
CA GLY A 236 6.24 -24.78 -4.64
C GLY A 236 5.90 -25.22 -6.07
N PRO A 237 6.84 -25.08 -7.02
CA PRO A 237 6.72 -25.66 -8.34
C PRO A 237 6.27 -27.13 -8.29
N GLY A 238 5.31 -27.47 -9.13
CA GLY A 238 4.94 -28.87 -9.38
C GLY A 238 6.06 -29.63 -10.09
N GLU A 239 5.91 -30.95 -10.16
CA GLU A 239 6.82 -31.80 -10.92
C GLU A 239 6.69 -31.52 -12.43
N TRP A 240 7.80 -31.72 -13.15
CA TRP A 240 7.80 -31.67 -14.61
C TRP A 240 7.01 -32.85 -15.19
N SER A 241 6.25 -32.60 -16.25
CA SER A 241 5.65 -33.64 -17.08
C SER A 241 6.73 -34.45 -17.81
N ASP A 242 6.35 -35.64 -18.29
CA ASP A 242 7.17 -36.36 -19.27
C ASP A 242 7.45 -35.49 -20.50
N CYS A 243 8.57 -35.77 -21.17
CA CYS A 243 8.90 -35.13 -22.42
C CYS A 243 8.02 -35.68 -23.54
N VAL A 244 7.13 -34.84 -24.10
CA VAL A 244 6.25 -35.22 -25.20
C VAL A 244 6.44 -34.23 -26.34
N GLY A 245 6.93 -34.72 -27.49
CA GLY A 245 7.19 -33.87 -28.65
C GLY A 245 8.32 -32.85 -28.44
N GLY A 246 9.33 -33.21 -27.64
CA GLY A 246 10.49 -32.35 -27.37
C GLY A 246 10.24 -31.27 -26.32
N ARG A 247 9.11 -31.30 -25.60
CA ARG A 247 8.79 -30.33 -24.55
C ARG A 247 8.27 -31.00 -23.29
N ARG A 248 8.51 -30.35 -22.16
CA ARG A 248 7.93 -30.69 -20.85
C ARG A 248 7.35 -29.45 -20.18
N THR A 249 6.34 -29.64 -19.34
CA THR A 249 5.62 -28.56 -18.66
C THR A 249 5.56 -28.81 -17.15
N ARG A 250 5.46 -27.75 -16.34
CA ARG A 250 5.11 -27.86 -14.92
C ARG A 250 4.20 -26.73 -14.49
N ILE A 251 3.51 -26.92 -13.38
CA ILE A 251 2.71 -25.88 -12.74
C ILE A 251 3.57 -25.07 -11.78
N ASN A 252 3.56 -23.75 -11.93
CA ASN A 252 4.14 -22.80 -10.98
C ASN A 252 3.07 -21.86 -10.44
N TYR A 253 3.46 -21.07 -9.46
CA TYR A 253 2.64 -20.02 -8.87
C TYR A 253 3.44 -18.72 -8.86
N GLU A 254 2.83 -17.65 -9.34
CA GLU A 254 3.35 -16.30 -9.18
C GLU A 254 2.52 -15.60 -8.10
N CYS A 255 3.19 -14.88 -7.21
CA CYS A 255 2.56 -13.90 -6.37
C CYS A 255 3.40 -12.63 -6.39
N SER A 256 2.75 -11.56 -6.83
CA SER A 256 3.28 -10.23 -7.04
C SER A 256 2.15 -9.21 -6.94
N GLY A 257 2.47 -7.91 -6.99
CA GLY A 257 1.45 -6.85 -7.08
C GLY A 257 0.50 -7.04 -8.27
N ASN A 258 1.02 -7.53 -9.41
CA ASN A 258 0.22 -7.81 -10.61
C ASN A 258 -0.83 -8.91 -10.41
N THR A 259 -0.63 -9.79 -9.43
CA THR A 259 -1.56 -10.88 -9.08
C THR A 259 -2.48 -10.51 -7.91
N GLY A 260 -2.47 -9.24 -7.47
CA GLY A 260 -3.18 -8.82 -6.26
C GLY A 260 -2.68 -9.54 -5.01
N TYR A 261 -1.39 -9.92 -4.98
CA TYR A 261 -0.78 -10.74 -3.93
C TYR A 261 -1.49 -12.09 -3.67
N VAL A 262 -2.20 -12.63 -4.66
CA VAL A 262 -2.76 -13.98 -4.65
C VAL A 262 -1.86 -14.91 -5.47
N CYS A 263 -1.68 -16.15 -5.04
CA CYS A 263 -0.93 -17.14 -5.81
C CYS A 263 -1.70 -17.51 -7.10
N VAL A 264 -1.30 -16.94 -8.22
CA VAL A 264 -1.86 -17.23 -9.54
C VAL A 264 -1.07 -18.37 -10.17
N GLN A 265 -1.78 -19.42 -10.54
CA GLN A 265 -1.20 -20.60 -11.19
C GLN A 265 -0.84 -20.29 -12.65
N TYR A 266 0.35 -20.69 -13.09
CA TYR A 266 0.74 -20.67 -14.50
C TYR A 266 1.50 -21.93 -14.90
N THR A 267 1.53 -22.22 -16.21
CA THR A 267 2.28 -23.36 -16.77
C THR A 267 3.60 -22.87 -17.34
N GLU A 268 4.70 -23.40 -16.84
CA GLU A 268 6.03 -23.22 -17.42
C GLU A 268 6.28 -24.33 -18.43
N GLU A 269 6.72 -23.98 -19.65
CA GLU A 269 7.08 -24.91 -20.72
C GLU A 269 8.57 -24.71 -21.04
N VAL A 270 9.31 -25.82 -21.11
CA VAL A 270 10.71 -25.82 -21.55
C VAL A 270 10.93 -26.90 -22.59
N ASP A 271 11.82 -26.62 -23.54
CA ASP A 271 12.29 -27.62 -24.48
C ASP A 271 13.09 -28.68 -23.71
N CYS A 272 12.84 -29.94 -24.02
CA CYS A 272 13.69 -31.03 -23.57
C CYS A 272 15.05 -30.83 -24.23
N VAL A 273 16.11 -30.71 -23.43
CA VAL A 273 17.46 -30.70 -23.97
C VAL A 273 17.70 -32.07 -24.58
N GLU A 274 17.83 -32.15 -25.91
CA GLU A 274 18.23 -33.38 -26.58
C GLU A 274 19.68 -33.69 -26.20
N GLY A 275 19.84 -34.50 -25.16
CA GLY A 275 21.14 -34.98 -24.69
C GLY A 275 21.54 -34.41 -23.33
N CYS A 276 22.53 -35.07 -22.75
CA CYS A 276 23.08 -34.70 -21.46
C CYS A 276 23.79 -33.34 -21.54
N PRO A 277 23.45 -32.36 -20.67
CA PRO A 277 24.34 -31.24 -20.47
C PRO A 277 25.70 -31.76 -19.99
N ALA A 278 26.77 -31.02 -20.28
CA ALA A 278 28.09 -31.36 -19.75
C ALA A 278 28.02 -31.32 -18.21
N CYS A 279 28.14 -32.49 -17.57
CA CYS A 279 28.16 -32.57 -16.13
C CYS A 279 29.43 -31.91 -15.58
N ARG A 280 29.40 -31.55 -14.29
CA ARG A 280 30.59 -31.06 -13.59
C ARG A 280 31.69 -32.11 -13.66
N ASP A 281 32.94 -31.64 -13.74
CA ASP A 281 34.09 -32.52 -13.63
C ASP A 281 34.08 -33.25 -12.27
N PRO A 282 34.60 -34.50 -12.20
CA PRO A 282 34.76 -35.23 -10.95
C PRO A 282 35.47 -34.41 -9.88
N SER A 283 35.10 -34.59 -8.61
CA SER A 283 35.88 -34.00 -7.53
C SER A 283 37.29 -34.61 -7.47
N GLU A 284 38.20 -33.89 -6.83
CA GLU A 284 39.44 -34.48 -6.32
C GLU A 284 39.12 -35.69 -5.42
N TRP A 285 40.04 -36.65 -5.39
CA TRP A 285 39.95 -37.79 -4.47
C TRP A 285 40.12 -37.33 -3.02
N SER A 286 39.39 -37.98 -2.10
CA SER A 286 39.60 -37.84 -0.66
C SER A 286 41.01 -38.31 -0.25
N GLU A 287 41.41 -37.96 0.97
CA GLU A 287 42.57 -38.58 1.60
C GLU A 287 42.37 -40.10 1.71
N CYS A 288 43.49 -40.83 1.66
CA CYS A 288 43.48 -42.28 1.81
C CYS A 288 43.22 -42.67 3.26
N VAL A 289 42.17 -43.46 3.49
CA VAL A 289 41.84 -44.02 4.80
C VAL A 289 41.61 -45.52 4.64
N ASN A 290 42.36 -46.34 5.36
CA ASN A 290 42.26 -47.81 5.29
C ASN A 290 42.40 -48.38 3.87
N ASN A 291 43.31 -47.82 3.06
CA ASN A 291 43.54 -48.21 1.66
C ASN A 291 42.41 -47.87 0.68
N GLU A 292 41.42 -47.08 1.10
CA GLU A 292 40.33 -46.58 0.25
C GLU A 292 40.34 -45.04 0.18
N ARG A 293 39.86 -44.51 -0.93
CA ARG A 293 39.58 -43.09 -1.17
C ARG A 293 38.28 -42.97 -1.96
N THR A 294 37.56 -41.87 -1.80
CA THR A 294 36.32 -41.61 -2.55
C THR A 294 36.38 -40.30 -3.33
N ARG A 295 35.57 -40.19 -4.38
CA ARG A 295 35.30 -38.93 -5.08
C ARG A 295 33.86 -38.87 -5.56
N THR A 296 33.35 -37.66 -5.76
CA THR A 296 32.03 -37.45 -6.36
C THR A 296 32.16 -37.35 -7.87
N ASN A 297 31.51 -38.25 -8.58
CA ASN A 297 31.29 -38.17 -10.02
C ASN A 297 29.86 -37.74 -10.33
N TYR A 298 29.61 -37.43 -11.59
CA TYR A 298 28.29 -37.10 -12.10
C TYR A 298 27.99 -37.99 -13.30
N MET A 299 26.79 -38.58 -13.33
CA MET A 299 26.31 -39.32 -14.49
C MET A 299 25.05 -38.67 -15.04
N CYS A 300 24.94 -38.68 -16.36
CA CYS A 300 23.72 -38.31 -17.05
C CYS A 300 23.41 -39.41 -18.07
N SER A 301 22.19 -39.93 -18.03
CA SER A 301 21.68 -40.98 -18.90
C SER A 301 20.17 -40.86 -19.06
N GLU A 302 19.58 -41.72 -19.88
CA GLU A 302 18.12 -41.86 -19.97
C GLU A 302 17.51 -42.28 -18.62
N GLU A 303 18.20 -43.11 -17.83
CA GLU A 303 17.75 -43.53 -16.49
C GLU A 303 17.76 -42.37 -15.48
N THR A 304 18.60 -41.35 -15.70
CA THR A 304 18.63 -40.15 -14.85
C THR A 304 17.73 -39.02 -15.37
N GLY A 305 16.90 -39.27 -16.39
CA GLY A 305 16.06 -38.25 -17.01
C GLY A 305 16.86 -37.13 -17.66
N PHE A 306 18.07 -37.43 -18.15
CA PHE A 306 19.03 -36.47 -18.69
C PHE A 306 19.48 -35.37 -17.71
N GLU A 307 19.34 -35.60 -16.40
CA GLU A 307 19.91 -34.77 -15.35
C GLU A 307 21.24 -35.35 -14.86
N CYS A 308 22.19 -34.47 -14.50
CA CYS A 308 23.48 -34.87 -13.93
C CYS A 308 23.31 -35.24 -12.46
N LEU A 309 23.17 -36.53 -12.16
CA LEU A 309 23.07 -37.03 -10.78
C LEU A 309 24.46 -37.36 -10.23
N ALA A 310 24.72 -36.89 -9.01
CA ALA A 310 25.96 -37.17 -8.30
C ALA A 310 25.98 -38.60 -7.76
N TYR A 311 27.13 -39.28 -7.87
CA TYR A 311 27.37 -40.58 -7.23
C TYR A 311 28.79 -40.64 -6.68
N GLU A 312 29.00 -41.46 -5.65
CA GLU A 312 30.33 -41.68 -5.08
C GLU A 312 31.03 -42.84 -5.78
N GLU A 313 32.26 -42.59 -6.24
CA GLU A 313 33.17 -43.61 -6.71
C GLU A 313 34.22 -43.88 -5.62
N THR A 314 34.43 -45.15 -5.29
CA THR A 314 35.47 -45.59 -4.34
C THR A 314 36.61 -46.22 -5.13
N GLY A 315 37.84 -45.88 -4.77
CA GLY A 315 39.06 -46.41 -5.38
C GLY A 315 40.10 -46.81 -4.34
N GLU A 316 41.00 -47.72 -4.72
CA GLU A 316 42.15 -48.09 -3.89
C GLU A 316 43.22 -46.99 -3.92
N CYS A 317 43.96 -46.86 -2.82
CA CYS A 317 45.10 -45.97 -2.76
C CYS A 317 46.26 -46.57 -3.55
N GLU A 318 46.87 -45.80 -4.46
CA GLU A 318 48.10 -46.23 -5.09
C GLU A 318 49.19 -46.32 -4.01
N GLU A 319 49.80 -47.50 -3.85
CA GLU A 319 50.97 -47.69 -3.00
C GLU A 319 52.09 -46.78 -3.52
N SER A 320 52.20 -45.59 -2.93
CA SER A 320 53.26 -44.66 -3.25
C SER A 320 54.59 -45.34 -2.93
N GLY A 321 55.30 -45.79 -3.97
CA GLY A 321 56.67 -46.28 -3.85
C GLY A 321 57.49 -45.27 -3.05
N GLY A 322 57.89 -45.68 -1.85
CA GLY A 322 58.47 -44.79 -0.84
C GLY A 322 59.73 -44.09 -1.33
N ASN A 323 59.62 -42.78 -1.59
CA ASN A 323 60.76 -41.89 -1.55
C ASN A 323 60.74 -41.18 -0.19
N SER A 324 61.64 -41.61 0.69
CA SER A 324 61.94 -40.97 1.95
C SER A 324 62.49 -39.55 1.70
N VAL A 325 61.64 -38.54 1.85
CA VAL A 325 62.07 -37.15 1.88
C VAL A 325 62.17 -36.70 3.34
N ASN A 326 63.36 -36.18 3.63
CA ASN A 326 63.89 -35.68 4.89
C ASN A 326 62.98 -34.62 5.54
N PRO A 327 62.74 -34.67 6.87
CA PRO A 327 62.00 -33.63 7.57
C PRO A 327 62.97 -32.53 8.00
N ASP A 328 62.99 -31.39 7.31
CA ASP A 328 63.60 -30.20 7.87
C ASP A 328 62.95 -28.90 7.37
N SER A 329 62.91 -27.92 8.27
CA SER A 329 62.45 -26.52 8.15
C SER A 329 60.96 -26.16 8.39
N GLY A 330 60.67 -25.80 9.64
CA GLY A 330 60.24 -24.43 9.99
C GLY A 330 58.77 -24.02 9.81
N MET A 331 57.90 -24.34 10.78
CA MET A 331 56.64 -23.61 10.98
C MET A 331 56.91 -22.21 11.54
N ALA A 332 56.59 -21.17 10.77
CA ALA A 332 56.41 -19.82 11.26
C ALA A 332 54.94 -19.63 11.68
N VAL A 333 54.71 -19.52 12.98
CA VAL A 333 53.41 -19.18 13.60
C VAL A 333 53.16 -17.68 13.37
N PHE A 334 52.23 -17.33 12.49
CA PHE A 334 51.71 -15.97 12.40
C PHE A 334 50.56 -15.79 13.41
N ALA A 335 50.90 -15.21 14.56
CA ALA A 335 49.91 -14.66 15.47
C ALA A 335 49.32 -13.39 14.84
N VAL A 336 48.02 -13.44 14.48
CA VAL A 336 47.26 -12.25 14.10
C VAL A 336 46.91 -11.49 15.39
N PRO A 337 47.36 -10.23 15.57
CA PRO A 337 47.04 -9.48 16.78
C PRO A 337 45.56 -9.08 16.79
N ALA A 338 44.87 -9.45 17.86
CA ALA A 338 43.45 -9.18 18.16
C ALA A 338 43.11 -7.69 18.37
N VAL A 339 43.87 -6.75 17.78
CA VAL A 339 43.75 -5.31 18.04
C VAL A 339 42.93 -4.58 16.96
N VAL A 340 42.64 -5.20 15.81
CA VAL A 340 41.93 -4.53 14.71
C VAL A 340 40.39 -4.61 14.82
N ILE A 341 39.85 -5.60 15.53
CA ILE A 341 38.38 -5.77 15.64
C ILE A 341 37.74 -4.75 16.61
N VAL A 342 38.49 -4.20 17.57
CA VAL A 342 37.94 -3.21 18.53
C VAL A 342 37.76 -1.83 17.88
N ILE A 343 38.58 -1.46 16.90
CA ILE A 343 38.49 -0.12 16.26
C ILE A 343 37.25 -0.02 15.35
N ILE A 344 36.87 -1.10 14.66
CA ILE A 344 35.67 -1.11 13.81
C ILE A 344 34.39 -1.03 14.67
N PHE A 345 34.36 -1.69 15.84
CA PHE A 345 33.19 -1.63 16.72
C PHE A 345 32.96 -0.24 17.34
N PHE A 346 34.02 0.50 17.70
CA PHE A 346 33.87 1.86 18.24
C PHE A 346 33.51 2.90 17.17
N ALA A 347 33.95 2.72 15.93
CA ALA A 347 33.57 3.57 14.82
C ALA A 347 32.07 3.44 14.50
N VAL A 348 31.52 2.22 14.51
CA VAL A 348 30.10 1.97 14.23
C VAL A 348 29.19 2.51 15.36
N ILE A 349 29.59 2.35 16.63
CA ILE A 349 28.80 2.88 17.76
C ILE A 349 28.81 4.42 17.79
N SER A 350 29.92 5.06 17.41
CA SER A 350 29.99 6.52 17.35
C SER A 350 29.16 7.09 16.19
N TYR A 351 29.13 6.38 15.05
CA TYR A 351 28.30 6.75 13.90
C TYR A 351 26.80 6.61 14.22
N LEU A 352 26.39 5.54 14.93
CA LEU A 352 25.00 5.34 15.35
C LEU A 352 24.51 6.35 16.39
N LYS A 353 25.40 6.91 17.23
CA LYS A 353 25.03 7.98 18.17
C LYS A 353 24.81 9.34 17.49
N LEU A 354 25.49 9.60 16.37
CA LEU A 354 25.30 10.84 15.60
C LEU A 354 23.97 10.86 14.84
N ILE A 355 23.47 9.70 14.40
CA ILE A 355 22.18 9.60 13.70
C ILE A 355 20.99 9.74 14.66
N ARG A 356 21.16 9.42 15.95
CA ARG A 356 20.06 9.42 16.95
C ARG A 356 19.88 10.72 17.73
N GLY A 357 20.71 11.74 17.49
CA GLY A 357 20.67 13.02 18.20
C GLY A 357 20.17 14.21 17.37
N GLY A 358 19.66 13.97 16.16
CA GLY A 358 19.25 14.99 15.21
C GLY A 358 17.83 14.79 14.64
N LEU A 359 16.93 14.25 15.47
CA LEU A 359 15.48 14.23 15.23
C LEU A 359 14.78 14.70 16.50
#